data_AF-A0A0V1M1P5-F1
#
_entry.id   AF-A0A0V1M1P5-F1
#
_cell.length_a   1.000
_cell.length_b   1.000
_cell.length_c   1.000
_cell.angle_alpha   90.00
_cell.angle_beta   90.00
_cell.angle_gamma   90.00
#
_symmetry.space_group_name_H-M   'P 1'
#
loop_
_entity.id
_entity.type
_entity.pdbx_description
1 polymer ?
#
loop_
_entity_poly.entity_id
_entity_poly.type
_entity_poly.pdbx_seq_one_letter_code
_entity_poly.pdbx_strand_id
1 'polypeptide(L)'
;LETAYEAKFSVLDMDVAKKARGASKATGPINEAEQKRQAELMKQASIAVQSALGEQASATGRRVFFARHGERMDRVFPAWTRLSYTELGNYKPYDMNMPISMVPRQNGVNDFYDDPPITELGYFVSQLIGRGAKLNCINFDIVYCSPALRCVQSAHGMLKAFTKT
;
A
#
# COMPACT_ATOMS: atom_id res chain seq x y z
N LEU A 1 15.95 -7.45 4.26
CA LEU A 1 15.03 -7.86 3.18
C LEU A 1 14.34 -6.61 2.68
N GLU A 2 14.88 -6.01 1.62
CA GLU A 2 14.22 -4.88 0.94
C GLU A 2 12.82 -5.34 0.51
N THR A 3 11.79 -4.64 0.97
CA THR A 3 10.41 -4.97 0.62
C THR A 3 10.23 -4.74 -0.88
N ALA A 4 9.74 -5.74 -1.61
CA ALA A 4 9.46 -5.71 -3.05
C ALA A 4 8.50 -4.59 -3.51
N TYR A 5 7.95 -3.82 -2.56
CA TYR A 5 7.05 -2.69 -2.77
C TYR A 5 7.71 -1.33 -2.50
N GLU A 6 9.03 -1.23 -2.53
CA GLU A 6 9.65 0.07 -2.75
C GLU A 6 9.37 0.50 -4.18
N ALA A 7 8.26 1.19 -4.39
CA ALA A 7 7.90 1.79 -5.67
C ALA A 7 8.94 2.87 -6.00
N LYS A 8 10.07 2.48 -6.58
CA LYS A 8 11.17 3.38 -6.97
C LYS A 8 10.75 4.34 -8.10
N PHE A 9 9.65 4.05 -8.79
CA PHE A 9 9.16 4.81 -9.95
C PHE A 9 7.62 4.83 -10.05
N SER A 10 6.92 5.05 -8.93
CA SER A 10 5.48 5.34 -8.98
C SER A 10 5.29 6.81 -9.39
N VAL A 11 4.40 7.09 -10.35
CA VAL A 11 3.99 8.46 -10.73
C VAL A 11 3.41 9.24 -9.52
N LEU A 12 2.96 8.50 -8.49
CA LEU A 12 2.46 8.99 -7.21
C LEU A 12 3.45 8.76 -6.05
N ASP A 13 4.75 8.67 -6.34
CA ASP A 13 5.77 8.55 -5.30
C ASP A 13 5.96 9.93 -4.63
N MET A 14 5.50 10.06 -3.38
CA MET A 14 5.49 11.34 -2.67
C MET A 14 6.84 11.71 -2.04
N ASP A 15 7.82 10.78 -2.07
CA ASP A 15 9.15 10.94 -1.50
C ASP A 15 10.27 10.93 -2.58
N VAL A 16 9.93 11.27 -3.83
CA VAL A 16 10.89 11.31 -4.98
C VAL A 16 12.12 12.16 -4.67
N ALA A 17 11.97 13.22 -3.88
CA ALA A 17 13.06 14.12 -3.49
C ALA A 17 14.10 13.46 -2.55
N LYS A 18 13.72 12.42 -1.78
CA LYS A 18 14.62 11.71 -0.84
C LYS A 18 15.30 10.49 -1.47
N LYS A 19 14.62 9.78 -2.39
CA LYS A 19 15.13 8.53 -3.02
C LYS A 19 16.30 8.71 -3.97
N ALA A 20 16.58 9.92 -4.44
CA ALA A 20 17.69 10.20 -5.36
C ALA A 20 19.09 9.87 -4.81
N ARG A 21 19.22 9.58 -3.50
CA ARG A 21 20.52 9.38 -2.84
C ARG A 21 21.04 7.94 -2.81
N GLY A 22 20.29 6.93 -3.30
CA GLY A 22 20.65 5.52 -3.04
C GLY A 22 20.24 4.47 -4.08
N ALA A 23 19.89 4.83 -5.32
CA ALA A 23 19.57 3.82 -6.34
C ALA A 23 20.85 3.14 -6.85
N SER A 24 21.13 1.93 -6.35
CA SER A 24 22.20 1.06 -6.86
C SER A 24 21.93 0.68 -8.32
N LYS A 25 22.98 0.76 -9.13
CA LYS A 25 23.05 0.41 -10.56
C LYS A 25 22.46 -0.98 -10.82
N ALA A 26 21.35 -1.06 -11.54
CA ALA A 26 20.86 -2.30 -12.12
C ALA A 26 20.57 -2.09 -13.62
N THR A 27 21.25 -2.92 -14.41
CA THR A 27 21.32 -2.93 -15.87
C THR A 27 19.96 -3.24 -16.49
N GLY A 28 19.23 -2.21 -16.93
CA GLY A 28 18.04 -2.33 -17.77
C GLY A 28 18.35 -1.94 -19.23
N PRO A 29 17.42 -2.15 -20.18
CA PRO A 29 17.62 -1.87 -21.62
C PRO A 29 17.65 -0.37 -21.96
N ILE A 30 17.66 0.50 -20.94
CA ILE A 30 17.51 1.95 -21.05
C ILE A 30 18.84 2.58 -20.66
N ASN A 31 19.35 3.48 -21.51
CA ASN A 31 20.60 4.19 -21.30
C ASN A 31 20.56 5.03 -20.00
N GLU A 32 21.66 5.11 -19.24
CA GLU A 32 21.71 5.86 -17.95
C GLU A 32 21.26 7.32 -18.10
N ALA A 33 21.57 7.95 -19.24
CA ALA A 33 21.14 9.32 -19.53
C ALA A 33 19.61 9.44 -19.69
N GLU A 34 18.97 8.44 -20.28
CA GLU A 34 17.53 8.39 -20.49
C GLU A 34 16.79 8.11 -19.18
N GLN A 35 17.35 7.25 -18.31
CA GLN A 35 16.85 7.04 -16.95
C GLN A 35 16.87 8.34 -16.12
N LYS A 36 17.96 9.12 -16.20
CA LYS A 36 18.05 10.43 -15.52
C LYS A 36 17.01 11.42 -16.05
N ARG A 37 16.84 11.49 -17.37
CA ARG A 37 15.83 12.36 -18.01
C ARG A 37 14.42 11.98 -17.59
N GLN A 38 14.09 10.69 -17.57
CA GLN A 38 12.79 10.20 -17.09
C GLN A 38 12.55 10.54 -15.62
N ALA A 39 13.55 10.37 -14.76
CA ALA A 39 13.45 10.73 -13.34
C ALA A 39 13.23 12.24 -13.12
N GLU A 40 13.90 13.09 -13.90
CA GLU A 40 13.74 14.54 -13.83
C GLU A 40 12.37 15.00 -14.33
N LEU A 41 11.87 14.43 -15.44
CA LEU A 41 10.51 14.66 -15.93
C LEU A 41 9.46 14.25 -14.89
N MET A 42 9.64 13.09 -14.23
CA MET A 42 8.74 12.65 -13.17
C MET A 42 8.77 13.58 -11.96
N LYS A 43 9.94 14.13 -11.59
CA LYS A 43 10.05 15.13 -10.53
C LYS A 43 9.32 16.43 -10.91
N GLN A 44 9.47 16.92 -12.14
CA GLN A 44 8.77 18.11 -12.61
C GLN A 44 7.25 17.92 -12.62
N ALA A 45 6.77 16.77 -13.11
CA ALA A 45 5.36 16.41 -13.09
C ALA A 45 4.80 16.37 -11.65
N SER A 46 5.56 15.78 -10.71
CA SER A 46 5.17 15.75 -9.30
C SER A 46 5.05 17.15 -8.68
N ILE A 47 5.95 18.08 -9.01
CA ILE A 47 5.91 19.46 -8.52
C ILE A 47 4.68 20.18 -9.08
N ALA A 48 4.42 20.04 -10.38
CA ALA A 48 3.26 20.66 -11.03
C ALA A 48 1.92 20.17 -10.44
N VAL A 49 1.82 18.87 -10.13
CA VAL A 49 0.65 18.29 -9.45
C VAL A 49 0.51 18.84 -8.04
N GLN A 50 1.59 18.94 -7.26
CA GLN A 50 1.55 19.54 -5.92
C GLN A 50 1.12 21.00 -5.95
N SER A 51 1.60 21.81 -6.91
CA SER A 51 1.18 23.20 -7.04
C SER A 51 -0.28 23.34 -7.46
N ALA A 52 -0.78 22.45 -8.32
CA ALA A 52 -2.18 22.45 -8.75
C ALA A 52 -3.15 22.00 -7.64
N LEU A 53 -2.71 21.11 -6.75
CA LEU A 53 -3.49 20.64 -5.60
C LEU A 53 -3.42 21.60 -4.39
N GLY A 54 -2.53 22.59 -4.42
CA GLY A 54 -2.27 23.54 -3.33
C GLY A 54 -3.40 24.54 -3.03
N GLU A 55 -4.43 24.62 -3.87
CA GLU A 55 -5.63 25.41 -3.62
C GLU A 55 -6.76 24.54 -3.06
N GLN A 56 -6.65 24.17 -1.78
CA GLN A 56 -7.80 23.68 -1.02
C GLN A 56 -8.18 24.74 0.01
N ALA A 57 -9.44 25.15 -0.03
CA ALA A 57 -10.03 26.04 0.95
C ALA A 57 -9.71 25.52 2.36
N SER A 58 -9.28 26.42 3.24
CA SER A 58 -9.05 26.12 4.65
C SER A 58 -10.35 25.63 5.28
N ALA A 59 -10.57 24.31 5.20
CA ALA A 59 -11.67 23.64 5.87
C ALA A 59 -11.33 23.63 7.36
N THR A 60 -11.70 24.71 8.03
CA THR A 60 -11.53 24.87 9.48
C THR A 60 -12.47 23.88 10.20
N GLY A 61 -11.96 23.20 11.24
CA GLY A 61 -12.74 22.30 12.09
C GLY A 61 -12.26 20.85 12.16
N ARG A 62 -12.88 20.05 13.03
CA ARG A 62 -12.59 18.61 13.20
C ARG A 62 -13.25 17.81 12.08
N ARG A 63 -12.46 17.02 11.36
CA ARG A 63 -12.93 16.13 10.28
C ARG A 63 -12.87 14.68 10.75
N VAL A 64 -13.93 13.93 10.47
CA VAL A 64 -14.02 12.49 10.75
C VAL A 64 -14.29 11.77 9.44
N PHE A 65 -13.45 10.80 9.11
CA PHE A 65 -13.57 9.99 7.90
C PHE A 65 -13.96 8.57 8.28
N PHE A 66 -14.90 7.99 7.52
CA PHE A 66 -15.30 6.60 7.64
C PHE A 66 -14.90 5.87 6.37
N ALA A 67 -14.21 4.74 6.51
CA ALA A 67 -13.79 3.90 5.39
C ALA A 67 -14.10 2.43 5.70
N ARG A 68 -14.55 1.71 4.67
CA ARG A 68 -14.68 0.25 4.73
C ARG A 68 -13.32 -0.40 4.52
N HIS A 69 -13.12 -1.60 5.07
CA HIS A 69 -11.96 -2.42 4.74
C HIS A 69 -11.91 -2.75 3.23
N GLY A 70 -10.71 -3.12 2.76
CA GLY A 70 -10.45 -3.52 1.38
C GLY A 70 -11.08 -4.87 1.01
N GLU A 71 -10.85 -5.28 -0.23
CA GLU A 71 -11.30 -6.57 -0.77
C GLU A 71 -10.85 -7.73 0.12
N ARG A 72 -11.78 -8.61 0.50
CA ARG A 72 -11.51 -9.73 1.41
C ARG A 72 -11.09 -10.98 0.63
N MET A 73 -10.13 -11.71 1.18
CA MET A 73 -9.62 -12.96 0.62
C MET A 73 -10.71 -14.03 0.44
N ASP A 74 -11.55 -14.24 1.46
CA ASP A 74 -12.62 -15.26 1.45
C ASP A 74 -13.73 -14.98 0.42
N ARG A 75 -13.90 -13.72 0.00
CA ARG A 75 -14.89 -13.32 -0.99
C ARG A 75 -14.43 -13.57 -2.42
N VAL A 76 -13.14 -13.39 -2.68
CA VAL A 76 -12.54 -13.66 -3.98
C VAL A 76 -12.22 -15.14 -4.15
N PHE A 77 -11.75 -15.78 -3.07
CA PHE A 77 -11.29 -17.16 -3.07
C PHE A 77 -11.96 -17.97 -1.94
N PRO A 78 -13.20 -18.45 -2.11
CA PRO A 78 -13.95 -19.10 -1.02
C PRO A 78 -13.26 -20.30 -0.36
N ALA A 79 -12.41 -21.04 -1.09
CA ALA A 79 -11.69 -22.21 -0.60
C ALA A 79 -10.20 -21.97 -0.30
N TRP A 80 -9.77 -20.71 -0.16
CA TRP A 80 -8.36 -20.35 -0.05
C TRP A 80 -7.65 -21.00 1.15
N THR A 81 -8.29 -21.14 2.30
CA THR A 81 -7.67 -21.76 3.49
C THR A 81 -7.25 -23.21 3.24
N ARG A 82 -7.98 -23.93 2.37
CA ARG A 82 -7.65 -25.31 1.98
C ARG A 82 -6.62 -25.37 0.85
N LEU A 83 -6.69 -24.43 -0.10
CA LEU A 83 -5.88 -24.47 -1.33
C LEU A 83 -4.53 -23.77 -1.17
N SER A 84 -4.43 -22.79 -0.28
CA SER A 84 -3.24 -21.97 -0.07
C SER A 84 -2.34 -22.48 1.07
N TYR A 85 -2.65 -23.63 1.67
CA TYR A 85 -1.85 -24.22 2.75
C TYR A 85 -1.44 -25.65 2.41
N THR A 86 -0.19 -25.99 2.68
CA THR A 86 0.29 -27.38 2.56
C THR A 86 -0.17 -28.22 3.75
N GLU A 87 -0.02 -29.54 3.66
CA GLU A 87 -0.29 -30.47 4.77
C GLU A 87 0.56 -30.16 6.02
N LEU A 88 1.72 -29.54 5.84
CA LEU A 88 2.60 -29.08 6.92
C LEU A 88 2.19 -27.71 7.49
N GLY A 89 1.09 -27.12 7.04
CA GLY A 89 0.60 -25.82 7.50
C GLY A 89 1.33 -24.62 6.91
N ASN A 90 2.17 -24.81 5.89
CA ASN A 90 2.89 -23.72 5.26
C ASN A 90 2.01 -23.02 4.23
N TYR A 91 1.90 -21.70 4.34
CA TYR A 91 1.15 -20.89 3.38
C TYR A 91 1.90 -20.77 2.06
N LYS A 92 1.19 -20.98 0.95
CA LYS A 92 1.66 -20.81 -0.42
C LYS A 92 0.55 -20.16 -1.26
N PRO A 93 0.70 -18.90 -1.70
CA PRO A 93 -0.27 -18.29 -2.61
C PRO A 93 -0.25 -19.00 -3.96
N TYR A 94 -1.43 -19.18 -4.56
CA TYR A 94 -1.59 -19.76 -5.90
C TYR A 94 -2.09 -18.75 -6.95
N ASP A 95 -2.45 -17.55 -6.52
CA ASP A 95 -2.92 -16.47 -7.37
C ASP A 95 -2.18 -15.17 -6.99
N MET A 96 -1.94 -14.30 -7.97
CA MET A 96 -1.19 -13.05 -7.78
C MET A 96 -1.91 -12.03 -6.89
N ASN A 97 -3.23 -12.15 -6.73
CA ASN A 97 -4.02 -11.30 -5.84
C ASN A 97 -3.98 -11.78 -4.38
N MET A 98 -3.35 -12.92 -4.10
CA MET A 98 -3.20 -13.43 -2.74
C MET A 98 -2.00 -12.80 -2.03
N PRO A 99 -2.07 -12.58 -0.70
CA PRO A 99 -0.93 -12.10 0.07
C PRO A 99 0.31 -12.93 -0.18
N ILE A 100 1.49 -12.31 -0.30
CA ILE A 100 2.76 -13.04 -0.49
C ILE A 100 3.08 -13.90 0.74
N SER A 101 2.73 -13.44 1.93
CA SER A 101 2.90 -14.13 3.19
C SER A 101 1.71 -13.91 4.12
N MET A 102 1.52 -14.84 5.06
CA MET A 102 0.47 -14.77 6.05
C MET A 102 1.01 -14.43 7.43
N VAL A 103 0.21 -13.71 8.22
CA VAL A 103 0.53 -13.41 9.61
C VAL A 103 0.46 -14.69 10.45
N PRO A 104 1.37 -14.89 11.42
CA PRO A 104 1.26 -16.01 12.34
C PRO A 104 0.02 -15.85 13.22
N ARG A 105 -0.65 -16.98 13.51
CA ARG A 105 -1.85 -17.06 14.35
C ARG A 105 -1.69 -18.19 15.36
N GLN A 106 -2.35 -18.07 16.51
CA GLN A 106 -2.20 -19.05 17.60
C GLN A 106 -2.73 -20.43 17.19
N ASN A 107 -3.90 -20.50 16.54
CA ASN A 107 -4.46 -21.77 16.04
C ASN A 107 -4.17 -21.99 14.54
N GLY A 108 -3.15 -21.32 14.00
CA GLY A 108 -2.72 -21.46 12.60
C GLY A 108 -3.80 -21.03 11.60
N VAL A 109 -4.02 -21.85 10.56
CA VAL A 109 -4.95 -21.53 9.46
C VAL A 109 -6.41 -21.39 9.92
N ASN A 110 -6.78 -22.08 11.00
CA ASN A 110 -8.17 -22.13 11.45
C ASN A 110 -8.69 -20.77 11.92
N ASP A 111 -7.82 -19.93 12.49
CA ASP A 111 -8.19 -18.58 12.93
C ASP A 111 -8.62 -17.67 11.75
N PHE A 112 -8.26 -18.00 10.51
CA PHE A 112 -8.62 -17.21 9.33
C PHE A 112 -10.01 -17.52 8.75
N TYR A 113 -10.70 -18.57 9.22
CA TYR A 113 -12.08 -18.83 8.80
C TYR A 113 -13.01 -17.67 9.23
N ASP A 114 -12.85 -17.20 10.47
CA ASP A 114 -13.66 -16.11 11.03
C ASP A 114 -13.02 -14.72 10.84
N ASP A 115 -11.71 -14.67 10.62
CA ASP A 115 -10.95 -13.43 10.45
C ASP A 115 -10.02 -13.42 9.22
N PRO A 116 -10.60 -13.47 8.00
CA PRO A 116 -9.82 -13.53 6.76
C PRO A 116 -9.06 -12.22 6.50
N PRO A 117 -7.88 -12.30 5.86
CA PRO A 117 -7.13 -11.12 5.44
C PRO A 117 -7.80 -10.41 4.25
N ILE A 118 -7.27 -9.24 3.90
CA ILE A 118 -7.50 -8.63 2.58
C ILE A 118 -6.58 -9.21 1.50
N THR A 119 -6.98 -9.05 0.24
CA THR A 119 -6.16 -9.39 -0.94
C THR A 119 -5.05 -8.36 -1.19
N GLU A 120 -4.10 -8.68 -2.09
CA GLU A 120 -3.08 -7.71 -2.54
C GLU A 120 -3.72 -6.48 -3.20
N LEU A 121 -4.79 -6.67 -3.99
CA LEU A 121 -5.57 -5.56 -4.55
C LEU A 121 -6.25 -4.75 -3.45
N GLY A 122 -6.86 -5.40 -2.46
CA GLY A 122 -7.47 -4.72 -1.31
C GLY A 122 -6.47 -3.87 -0.53
N TYR A 123 -5.24 -4.38 -0.35
CA TYR A 123 -4.15 -3.65 0.29
C TYR A 123 -3.63 -2.49 -0.58
N PHE A 124 -3.51 -2.70 -1.90
CA PHE A 124 -3.10 -1.66 -2.85
C PHE A 124 -4.10 -0.50 -2.89
N VAL A 125 -5.40 -0.78 -2.97
CA VAL A 125 -6.45 0.26 -2.93
C VAL A 125 -6.37 1.05 -1.62
N SER A 126 -6.11 0.39 -0.49
CA SER A 126 -5.92 1.06 0.80
C SER A 126 -4.73 2.05 0.75
N GLN A 127 -3.62 1.67 0.11
CA GLN A 127 -2.48 2.58 -0.09
C GLN A 127 -2.82 3.76 -1.00
N LEU A 128 -3.60 3.54 -2.07
CA LEU A 128 -4.05 4.63 -2.96
C LEU A 128 -4.89 5.66 -2.21
N ILE A 129 -5.80 5.22 -1.34
CA ILE A 129 -6.60 6.12 -0.50
C ILE A 129 -5.67 6.97 0.38
N GLY A 130 -4.68 6.35 1.03
CA GLY A 130 -3.70 7.06 1.86
C GLY A 130 -2.90 8.11 1.06
N ARG A 131 -2.44 7.75 -0.14
CA ARG A 131 -1.73 8.69 -1.04
C ARG A 131 -2.64 9.82 -1.49
N GLY A 132 -3.90 9.53 -1.85
CA GLY A 132 -4.90 10.53 -2.20
C GLY A 132 -5.15 11.50 -1.06
N ALA A 133 -5.28 11.02 0.17
CA ALA A 133 -5.42 11.87 1.35
C ALA A 133 -4.20 12.79 1.53
N LYS A 134 -2.98 12.26 1.43
CA LYS A 134 -1.74 13.04 1.54
C LYS A 134 -1.61 14.10 0.42
N LEU A 135 -1.97 13.74 -0.82
CA LEU A 135 -1.99 14.66 -1.97
C LEU A 135 -2.98 15.81 -1.79
N ASN A 136 -4.08 15.58 -1.09
CA ASN A 136 -5.08 16.60 -0.76
C ASN A 136 -4.78 17.30 0.58
N CYS A 137 -3.54 17.23 1.08
CA CYS A 137 -3.12 17.85 2.34
C CYS A 137 -4.00 17.45 3.54
N ILE A 138 -4.58 16.25 3.53
CA ILE A 138 -5.32 15.68 4.66
C ILE A 138 -4.32 14.98 5.57
N ASN A 139 -4.16 15.50 6.78
CA ASN A 139 -3.39 14.86 7.84
C ASN A 139 -4.35 14.15 8.81
N PHE A 140 -4.00 12.93 9.22
CA PHE A 140 -4.74 12.17 10.21
C PHE A 140 -4.06 12.27 11.57
N ASP A 141 -4.74 12.86 12.55
CA ASP A 141 -4.24 12.96 13.92
C ASP A 141 -4.41 11.64 14.69
N ILE A 142 -5.55 10.96 14.48
CA ILE A 142 -5.92 9.73 15.17
C ILE A 142 -6.58 8.78 14.16
N VAL A 143 -6.19 7.51 14.20
CA VAL A 143 -6.78 6.44 13.38
C VAL A 143 -7.29 5.32 14.28
N TYR A 144 -8.57 5.00 14.14
CA TYR A 144 -9.21 3.85 14.78
C TYR A 144 -9.52 2.79 13.73
N CYS A 145 -9.47 1.52 14.12
CA CYS A 145 -9.92 0.43 13.27
C CYS A 145 -10.64 -0.64 14.10
N SER A 146 -11.54 -1.38 13.45
CA SER A 146 -12.13 -2.59 14.02
C SER A 146 -11.04 -3.66 14.25
N PRO A 147 -11.18 -4.53 15.27
CA PRO A 147 -10.18 -5.57 15.57
C PRO A 147 -10.05 -6.65 14.48
N ALA A 148 -10.95 -6.69 13.50
CA ALA A 148 -10.84 -7.62 12.38
C ALA A 148 -9.56 -7.38 11.56
N LEU A 149 -8.83 -8.44 11.21
CA LEU A 149 -7.55 -8.36 10.49
C LEU A 149 -7.64 -7.52 9.22
N ARG A 150 -8.71 -7.71 8.45
CA ARG A 150 -8.99 -6.92 7.24
C ARG A 150 -9.03 -5.41 7.48
N CYS A 151 -9.57 -4.97 8.61
CA CYS A 151 -9.65 -3.56 8.99
C CYS A 151 -8.28 -3.04 9.39
N VAL A 152 -7.52 -3.81 10.17
CA VAL A 152 -6.15 -3.48 10.58
C VAL A 152 -5.23 -3.37 9.36
N GLN A 153 -5.31 -4.31 8.42
CA GLN A 153 -4.50 -4.30 7.18
C GLN A 153 -4.84 -3.11 6.28
N SER A 154 -6.11 -2.76 6.14
CA SER A 154 -6.52 -1.58 5.40
C SER A 154 -6.04 -0.28 6.04
N ALA A 155 -6.20 -0.13 7.36
CA ALA A 155 -5.70 1.03 8.09
C ALA A 155 -4.18 1.15 7.97
N HIS A 156 -3.46 0.03 8.10
CA HIS A 156 -2.01 -0.02 7.89
C HIS A 156 -1.61 0.38 6.46
N GLY A 157 -2.33 -0.11 5.44
CA GLY A 157 -2.10 0.25 4.04
C GLY A 157 -2.31 1.75 3.78
N MET A 158 -3.37 2.34 4.32
CA MET A 158 -3.60 3.79 4.25
C MET A 158 -2.47 4.58 4.92
N LEU A 159 -2.03 4.14 6.10
CA LEU A 159 -1.02 4.82 6.89
C LEU A 159 0.40 4.74 6.31
N LYS A 160 0.69 3.79 5.41
CA LYS A 160 1.99 3.72 4.70
C LYS A 160 2.34 5.00 3.94
N ALA A 161 1.36 5.78 3.50
CA ALA A 161 1.63 7.06 2.85
C ALA A 161 2.18 8.12 3.82
N PHE A 162 1.93 7.97 5.12
CA PHE A 162 2.19 8.97 6.17
C PHE A 162 3.39 8.64 7.05
N THR A 163 3.97 7.45 6.95
CA THR A 163 5.16 7.07 7.72
C THR A 163 6.37 7.92 7.31
N LYS A 164 7.03 8.55 8.28
CA LYS A 164 8.26 9.34 8.04
C LYS A 164 9.41 8.40 7.65
N THR A 165 9.96 8.64 6.47
CA THR A 165 11.30 8.18 6.04
C THR A 165 12.40 9.06 6.60
#